data_AF-A0A7M2SKV1-F1
#
_entry.id   AF-A0A7M2SKV1-F1
#
_cell.length_a   1.000
_cell.length_b   1.000
_cell.length_c   1.000
_cell.angle_alpha   90.00
_cell.angle_beta   90.00
_cell.angle_gamma   90.00
#
_symmetry.space_group_name_H-M   'P 1'
#
loop_
_entity.id
_entity.type
_entity.pdbx_description
1 polymer ?
#
loop_
_entity_poly.entity_id
_entity_poly.type
_entity_poly.pdbx_seq_one_letter_code
_entity_poly.pdbx_strand_id
1 'polypeptide(L)'
;MNVSVPADRPGCRNLTAGSQVKAAVTGAYRRSFPRFVHIRPTPGQFFYGQCDGVRYAATRFEATPGATHDELVGMQDEGSATKYFRGTSAGGWTYLTSDGFPRGAQGCGAVAQIPEALSALWANCPAGR
;
A
#
# COMPACT_ATOMS: atom_id res chain seq x y z
N MET A 1 15.85 -11.15 20.36
CA MET A 1 14.71 -10.36 20.88
C MET A 1 13.59 -10.44 19.85
N ASN A 2 12.58 -11.28 20.09
CA ASN A 2 11.43 -11.42 19.18
C ASN A 2 10.40 -10.35 19.54
N VAL A 3 10.18 -9.40 18.62
CA VAL A 3 9.08 -8.45 18.75
C VAL A 3 7.86 -9.10 18.10
N SER A 4 6.97 -9.64 18.94
CA SER A 4 5.66 -10.13 18.49
C SER A 4 4.84 -8.94 18.00
N VAL A 5 4.61 -8.86 16.69
CA VAL A 5 3.61 -7.95 16.11
C VAL A 5 2.25 -8.37 16.71
N PRO A 6 1.43 -7.47 17.25
CA PRO A 6 0.10 -7.84 17.72
C PRO A 6 -0.65 -8.42 16.52
N ALA A 7 -1.09 -9.67 16.59
CA ALA A 7 -1.66 -10.35 15.43
C ALA A 7 -3.01 -9.75 15.02
N ASP A 8 -3.80 -9.33 16.02
CA ASP A 8 -5.17 -8.89 15.83
C ASP A 8 -5.52 -7.75 16.82
N ARG A 9 -6.32 -6.80 16.35
CA ARG A 9 -7.10 -5.88 17.17
C ARG A 9 -8.58 -6.22 17.00
N PRO A 10 -9.49 -5.83 17.91
CA PRO A 10 -10.92 -6.06 17.71
C PRO A 10 -11.37 -5.60 16.32
N GLY A 11 -11.91 -6.53 15.53
CA GLY A 11 -12.36 -6.28 14.15
C GLY A 11 -11.27 -6.26 13.08
N CYS A 12 -9.98 -6.11 13.43
CA CYS A 12 -8.88 -5.88 12.47
C CYS A 12 -7.72 -6.88 12.59
N ARG A 13 -7.16 -7.33 11.47
CA ARG A 13 -6.04 -8.28 11.44
C ARG A 13 -5.04 -8.04 10.33
N ASN A 14 -3.80 -8.44 10.57
CA ASN A 14 -2.77 -8.53 9.54
C ASN A 14 -2.99 -9.77 8.67
N LEU A 15 -2.69 -9.65 7.37
CA LEU A 15 -2.83 -10.74 6.41
C LEU A 15 -1.55 -10.89 5.59
N THR A 16 -1.23 -12.13 5.21
CA THR A 16 -0.13 -12.40 4.30
C THR A 16 -0.54 -12.08 2.87
N ALA A 17 0.22 -11.19 2.22
CA ALA A 17 -0.03 -10.82 0.83
C ALA A 17 0.67 -11.78 -0.15
N GLY A 18 -0.11 -12.67 -0.77
CA GLY A 18 0.34 -13.49 -1.89
C GLY A 18 0.55 -12.69 -3.19
N SER A 19 1.15 -13.32 -4.19
CA SER A 19 1.42 -12.73 -5.50
C SER A 19 0.16 -12.19 -6.18
N GLN A 20 -0.97 -12.89 -6.07
CA GLN A 20 -2.25 -12.48 -6.64
C GLN A 20 -2.76 -11.16 -6.05
N VAL A 21 -2.63 -10.97 -4.72
CA VAL A 21 -3.05 -9.73 -4.06
C VAL A 21 -2.18 -8.57 -4.52
N LYS A 22 -0.86 -8.76 -4.56
CA LYS A 22 0.10 -7.76 -5.04
C LYS A 22 -0.16 -7.38 -6.50
N ALA A 23 -0.43 -8.35 -7.37
CA ALA A 23 -0.77 -8.13 -8.76
C ALA A 23 -2.10 -7.37 -8.92
N ALA A 24 -3.13 -7.72 -8.15
CA ALA A 24 -4.44 -7.07 -8.23
C ALA A 24 -4.38 -5.61 -7.73
N VAL A 25 -3.64 -5.33 -6.66
CA VAL A 25 -3.38 -3.97 -6.16
C VAL A 25 -2.59 -3.16 -7.18
N THR A 26 -1.54 -3.75 -7.77
CA THR A 26 -0.76 -3.11 -8.84
C THR A 26 -1.66 -2.75 -10.03
N GLY A 27 -2.51 -3.69 -10.47
CA GLY A 27 -3.47 -3.45 -11.54
C GLY A 27 -4.48 -2.33 -11.21
N ALA A 28 -4.91 -2.20 -9.95
CA ALA A 28 -5.75 -1.09 -9.53
C ALA A 28 -5.02 0.25 -9.62
N TYR A 29 -3.75 0.31 -9.20
CA TYR A 29 -2.97 1.53 -9.33
C TYR A 29 -2.76 1.93 -10.80
N ARG A 30 -2.44 0.97 -11.67
CA ARG A 30 -2.32 1.21 -13.13
C ARG A 30 -3.59 1.75 -13.77
N ARG A 31 -4.77 1.30 -13.32
CA ARG A 31 -6.05 1.86 -13.80
C ARG A 31 -6.23 3.32 -13.40
N SER A 32 -5.77 3.70 -12.21
CA SER A 32 -5.82 5.10 -11.74
C SER A 32 -4.72 5.97 -12.34
N PHE A 33 -3.58 5.39 -12.70
CA PHE A 33 -2.41 6.07 -13.26
C PHE A 33 -1.86 5.30 -14.46
N PRO A 34 -2.50 5.38 -15.63
CA PRO A 34 -2.19 4.53 -16.79
C PRO A 34 -0.80 4.75 -17.37
N ARG A 35 -0.15 5.88 -17.06
CA ARG A 35 1.24 6.18 -17.46
C ARG A 35 2.27 5.27 -16.79
N PHE A 36 1.96 4.65 -15.64
CA PHE A 36 2.89 3.80 -14.91
C PHE A 36 2.63 2.33 -15.22
N VAL A 37 3.28 1.81 -16.26
CA VAL A 37 3.13 0.44 -16.73
C VAL A 37 4.18 -0.48 -16.11
N HIS A 38 5.42 -0.02 -16.00
CA HIS A 38 6.56 -0.82 -15.55
C HIS A 38 6.83 -0.61 -14.07
N ILE A 39 5.91 -1.07 -13.23
CA ILE A 39 5.97 -0.91 -11.78
C ILE A 39 5.68 -2.21 -11.03
N ARG A 40 6.27 -2.33 -9.84
CA ARG A 40 5.98 -3.37 -8.86
C ARG A 40 5.95 -2.80 -7.44
N PRO A 41 5.26 -3.46 -6.49
CA PRO A 41 5.41 -3.13 -5.08
C PRO A 41 6.86 -3.21 -4.63
N THR A 42 7.33 -2.19 -3.91
CA THR A 42 8.67 -2.21 -3.30
C THR A 42 8.77 -3.38 -2.31
N PRO A 43 9.80 -4.23 -2.40
CA PRO A 43 9.99 -5.35 -1.48
C PRO A 43 10.01 -4.88 -0.02
N GLY A 44 9.35 -5.63 0.87
CA GLY A 44 9.27 -5.29 2.30
C GLY A 44 8.44 -4.05 2.64
N GLN A 45 7.73 -3.45 1.68
CA GLN A 45 6.93 -2.24 1.85
C GLN A 45 5.45 -2.45 1.44
N PHE A 46 4.97 -3.69 1.49
CA PHE A 46 3.58 -4.03 1.19
C PHE A 46 2.86 -4.45 2.48
N PHE A 47 1.93 -3.62 2.93
CA PHE A 47 1.09 -3.86 4.09
C PHE A 47 -0.27 -4.35 3.63
N TYR A 48 -0.81 -5.39 4.27
CA TYR A 48 -2.07 -6.00 3.91
C TYR A 48 -2.80 -6.50 5.14
N GLY A 49 -4.10 -6.28 5.17
CA GLY A 49 -4.92 -6.64 6.30
C GLY A 49 -6.39 -6.43 6.02
N GLN A 50 -7.20 -6.65 7.04
CA GLN A 50 -8.65 -6.59 6.94
C GLN A 50 -9.23 -6.04 8.23
N CYS A 51 -10.28 -5.22 8.13
CA CYS A 51 -11.15 -4.86 9.23
C CYS A 51 -12.61 -5.12 8.86
N ASP A 52 -13.37 -5.80 9.72
CA ASP A 52 -14.81 -6.04 9.53
C ASP A 52 -15.17 -6.58 8.14
N GLY A 53 -14.36 -7.52 7.64
CA GLY A 53 -14.52 -8.11 6.30
C GLY A 53 -13.95 -7.26 5.15
N VAL A 54 -13.64 -5.98 5.36
CA VAL A 54 -13.08 -5.07 4.35
C VAL A 54 -11.56 -5.20 4.29
N ARG A 55 -11.02 -5.52 3.11
CA ARG A 55 -9.58 -5.63 2.87
C ARG A 55 -8.96 -4.25 2.61
N TYR A 56 -7.75 -4.05 3.09
CA TYR A 56 -6.96 -2.85 2.86
C TYR A 56 -5.53 -3.21 2.51
N ALA A 57 -4.89 -2.40 1.66
CA ALA A 57 -3.48 -2.53 1.35
C ALA A 57 -2.81 -1.16 1.30
N ALA A 58 -1.54 -1.12 1.68
CA ALA A 58 -0.68 0.04 1.52
C ALA A 58 0.64 -0.40 0.90
N THR A 59 1.12 0.29 -0.14
CA THR A 59 2.41 -0.04 -0.74
C THR A 59 3.07 1.14 -1.42
N ARG A 60 4.40 1.18 -1.40
CA ARG A 60 5.19 1.95 -2.36
C ARG A 60 5.35 1.15 -3.64
N PHE A 61 5.57 1.86 -4.75
CA PHE A 61 5.90 1.24 -6.02
C PHE A 61 7.30 1.67 -6.44
N GLU A 62 8.02 0.75 -7.07
CA GLU A 62 9.28 1.03 -7.74
C GLU A 62 9.16 0.66 -9.21
N ALA A 63 9.95 1.33 -10.06
CA ALA A 63 10.04 1.00 -11.46
C ALA A 63 10.69 -0.38 -11.66
N THR A 64 10.21 -1.12 -12.65
CA THR A 64 10.82 -2.39 -13.09
C THR A 64 11.72 -2.16 -14.30
N PRO A 65 12.63 -3.11 -14.63
CA PRO A 65 13.31 -3.09 -15.91
C PRO A 65 12.32 -2.92 -17.07
N GLY A 66 12.67 -2.08 -18.04
CA GLY A 66 11.81 -1.72 -19.16
C GLY A 66 11.00 -0.43 -18.96
N ALA A 67 11.03 0.19 -17.78
CA ALA A 67 10.44 1.50 -17.57
C ALA A 67 11.03 2.54 -18.53
N THR A 68 10.16 3.32 -19.16
CA THR A 68 10.52 4.43 -20.03
C THR A 68 11.12 5.59 -19.23
N HIS A 69 11.77 6.53 -19.90
CA HIS A 69 12.31 7.73 -19.25
C HIS A 69 11.21 8.51 -18.50
N ASP A 70 10.05 8.71 -19.13
CA ASP A 70 8.93 9.43 -18.52
C ASP A 70 8.38 8.72 -17.28
N GLU A 71 8.34 7.38 -17.30
CA GLU A 71 7.99 6.59 -16.13
C GLU A 71 9.00 6.77 -15.00
N LEU A 72 10.30 6.74 -15.32
CA LEU A 72 11.36 6.93 -14.34
C LEU A 72 11.31 8.32 -13.70
N VAL A 73 11.07 9.37 -14.50
CA VAL A 73 10.90 10.74 -14.00
C VAL A 73 9.66 10.83 -13.10
N GLY A 74 8.51 10.36 -13.55
CA GLY A 74 7.28 10.41 -12.76
C GLY A 74 7.36 9.61 -11.46
N MET A 75 8.16 8.54 -11.43
CA MET A 75 8.34 7.70 -10.25
C MET A 75 9.25 8.31 -9.17
N GLN A 76 10.00 9.38 -9.46
CA GLN A 76 10.81 10.04 -8.43
C GLN A 76 9.94 10.60 -7.30
N ASP A 77 8.86 11.29 -7.68
CA ASP A 77 7.89 11.80 -6.72
C ASP A 77 6.90 10.70 -6.33
N GLU A 78 6.28 10.05 -7.32
CA GLU A 78 5.17 9.13 -7.09
C GLU A 78 5.59 7.82 -6.42
N GLY A 79 6.76 7.28 -6.79
CA GLY A 79 7.27 6.02 -6.22
C GLY A 79 7.66 6.14 -4.75
N SER A 80 8.03 7.35 -4.31
CA SER A 80 8.40 7.63 -2.92
C SER A 80 7.19 7.62 -1.97
N ALA A 81 6.00 7.93 -2.49
CA ALA A 81 4.78 8.03 -1.70
C ALA A 81 4.04 6.68 -1.59
N THR A 82 3.69 6.29 -0.37
CA THR A 82 2.86 5.10 -0.12
C THR A 82 1.48 5.31 -0.73
N LYS A 83 0.98 4.32 -1.45
CA LYS A 83 -0.36 4.29 -2.05
C LYS A 83 -1.29 3.41 -1.21
N TYR A 84 -2.53 3.86 -1.02
CA TYR A 84 -3.52 3.21 -0.16
C TYR A 84 -4.69 2.67 -0.96
N PHE A 85 -5.16 1.48 -0.62
CA PHE A 85 -6.18 0.76 -1.36
C PHE A 85 -7.22 0.14 -0.43
N ARG A 86 -8.45 0.05 -0.93
CA ARG A 86 -9.55 -0.69 -0.30
C ARG A 86 -10.04 -1.78 -1.25
N GLY A 87 -10.30 -2.96 -0.71
CA GLY A 87 -10.93 -4.05 -1.44
C GLY A 87 -12.40 -3.76 -1.70
N THR A 88 -12.91 -4.18 -2.86
CA THR A 88 -14.33 -4.08 -3.21
C THR A 88 -15.08 -5.37 -2.87
N SER A 89 -16.41 -5.29 -2.76
CA SER A 89 -17.29 -6.46 -2.60
C SER A 89 -17.19 -7.43 -3.77
N ALA A 90 -16.91 -6.93 -4.98
CA ALA A 90 -16.66 -7.73 -6.18
C ALA A 90 -15.27 -8.38 -6.23
N GLY A 91 -14.52 -8.39 -5.12
CA GLY A 91 -13.19 -9.00 -5.04
C GLY A 91 -12.04 -8.14 -5.57
N GLY A 92 -12.34 -6.99 -6.19
CA GLY A 92 -11.36 -6.05 -6.75
C GLY A 92 -10.73 -5.11 -5.72
N TRP A 93 -10.05 -4.07 -6.24
CA TRP A 93 -9.34 -3.06 -5.45
C TRP A 93 -9.58 -1.67 -6.04
N THR A 94 -9.74 -0.70 -5.14
CA THR A 94 -9.88 0.73 -5.45
C THR A 94 -8.72 1.49 -4.82
N TYR A 95 -8.08 2.35 -5.60
CA TYR A 95 -7.12 3.34 -5.09
C TYR A 95 -7.87 4.39 -4.26
N LEU A 96 -7.38 4.66 -3.05
CA LEU A 96 -7.97 5.63 -2.14
C LEU A 96 -7.26 6.98 -2.23
N THR A 97 -5.97 6.97 -1.94
CA THR A 97 -5.11 8.16 -1.83
C THR A 97 -3.65 7.72 -1.72
N SER A 98 -2.74 8.66 -1.63
CA SER A 98 -1.33 8.45 -1.32
C SER A 98 -0.88 9.33 -0.16
N ASP A 99 0.30 9.01 0.39
CA ASP A 99 1.02 9.97 1.21
C ASP A 99 1.27 11.26 0.40
N GLY A 100 1.31 12.39 1.09
CA GLY A 100 1.92 13.62 0.57
C GLY A 100 3.45 13.54 0.60
N PHE A 101 4.10 14.51 -0.05
CA PHE A 101 5.55 14.69 0.01
C PHE A 101 5.89 16.06 0.65
N PRO A 102 6.69 16.09 1.74
CA PRO A 102 7.24 14.96 2.45
C PRO A 102 6.16 14.16 3.19
N ARG A 103 6.50 12.92 3.52
CA ARG A 103 5.59 12.06 4.28
C ARG A 103 5.39 12.60 5.69
N GLY A 104 4.13 12.70 6.13
CA GLY A 104 3.79 13.09 7.50
C GLY A 104 4.23 12.06 8.54
N ALA A 105 4.51 12.52 9.76
CA ALA A 105 5.04 11.67 10.85
C ALA A 105 4.12 10.50 11.24
N GLN A 106 2.81 10.64 11.01
CA GLN A 106 1.82 9.60 11.30
C GLN A 106 1.69 8.54 10.20
N GLY A 107 2.38 8.70 9.06
CA GLY A 107 2.35 7.73 7.96
C GLY A 107 0.93 7.33 7.57
N CYS A 108 0.65 6.02 7.53
CA CYS A 108 -0.70 5.54 7.18
C CYS A 108 -1.75 5.78 8.28
N GLY A 109 -1.34 6.16 9.48
CA GLY A 109 -2.24 6.64 10.53
C GLY A 109 -2.85 8.01 10.24
N ALA A 110 -2.27 8.80 9.32
CA ALA A 110 -2.86 10.06 8.87
C ALA A 110 -3.99 9.89 7.83
N VAL A 111 -4.21 8.66 7.34
CA VAL A 111 -5.15 8.38 6.26
C VAL A 111 -6.51 8.03 6.84
N ALA A 112 -7.44 8.98 6.86
CA ALA A 112 -8.76 8.81 7.45
C ALA A 112 -9.56 7.63 6.86
N GLN A 113 -9.26 7.19 5.63
CA GLN A 113 -9.91 6.05 4.97
C GLN A 113 -9.35 4.69 5.42
N ILE A 114 -8.24 4.65 6.16
CA ILE A 114 -7.65 3.43 6.74
C ILE A 114 -8.08 3.37 8.22
N PRO A 115 -8.67 2.26 8.69
CA PRO A 115 -9.02 2.12 10.10
C PRO A 115 -7.80 2.27 11.01
N GLU A 116 -7.92 3.06 12.08
CA GLU A 116 -6.83 3.33 13.03
C GLU A 116 -6.25 2.04 13.64
N ALA A 117 -7.13 1.09 13.97
CA ALA A 117 -6.70 -0.20 14.48
C ALA A 117 -5.77 -0.94 13.49
N LEU A 118 -6.00 -0.79 12.19
CA LEU A 118 -5.19 -1.43 11.16
C LEU A 118 -3.89 -0.68 10.88
N SER A 119 -3.92 0.65 10.81
CA SER A 119 -2.70 1.45 10.66
C SER A 119 -1.73 1.20 11.83
N ALA A 120 -2.25 1.02 13.04
CA ALA A 120 -1.45 0.63 14.21
C ALA A 120 -0.88 -0.80 14.10
N LEU A 121 -1.61 -1.77 13.54
CA LEU A 121 -1.09 -3.11 13.24
C LEU A 121 0.06 -3.07 12.22
N TRP A 122 0.11 -2.04 11.37
CA TRP A 122 1.18 -1.79 10.42
C TRP A 122 2.27 -0.87 10.96
N ALA A 123 2.25 -0.53 12.26
CA ALA A 123 3.15 0.44 12.87
C ALA A 123 3.20 1.78 12.10
N ASN A 124 2.03 2.25 11.65
CA ASN A 124 1.87 3.42 10.80
C ASN A 124 2.63 3.35 9.45
N CYS A 125 2.86 2.12 8.98
CA CYS A 125 3.47 1.78 7.70
C CYS A 125 4.84 2.47 7.56
N PRO A 126 5.87 2.16 8.36
CA PRO A 126 7.12 2.93 8.39
C PRO A 126 7.72 3.10 7.00
N ALA A 127 8.35 4.26 6.74
CA ALA A 127 9.14 4.42 5.53
C ALA A 127 10.25 3.38 5.62
N GLY A 128 10.38 2.51 4.60
CA GLY A 128 11.43 1.49 4.55
C GLY A 128 12.79 2.06 4.94
N ARG A 129 13.59 1.25 5.64
CA ARG A 129 14.97 1.61 5.98
C ARG A 129 15.82 1.78 4.73
#